data_AF-A0A3C0XJA9-F1
#
_entry.id   AF-A0A3C0XJA9-F1
#
_cell.length_a   1.000
_cell.length_b   1.000
_cell.length_c   1.000
_cell.angle_alpha   90.00
_cell.angle_beta   90.00
_cell.angle_gamma   90.00
#
_symmetry.space_group_name_H-M   'P 1'
#
loop_
_entity.id
_entity.type
_entity.pdbx_description
1 polymer ?
#
loop_
_entity_poly.entity_id
_entity_poly.type
_entity_poly.pdbx_seq_one_letter_code
_entity_poly.pdbx_strand_id
1 'polypeptide(L)'
;MTEERKLVTVLFADIVGSTALGASHDPEVVRRTLSRAFGEVRQVLETHGGTVEKFIGDAVMAVFGIPQTHDDDADRAVRAAFALRDRIAARNADGRFALELRIGVNSGQVVTGDVGETLVTGEAVNAGARLQAAAAPNEILVGALTRQLTQGAVHYGATREIEAKGIGRLSVWPATALASALPAQHRGIAGLWAPLIGRDDELRLLVDSHRKLATEQRAALVTIYGSAGVGKSRLVAEFVEAIGPDRVRRGRCLPYGEGITFWPVVEILRADTLITALDSHEDATRKLRSAVLATFAAPSEDAEAVARRISVLAGTASREDVLPDVPAETMQQELRWGLRRYLERRAATQPLTLVFDDIHWAEAALLDLIEDLAEWSRAPLFLLCMARPDLRELRAGWGGGLMNSSTIRLEPLTADESARLIAELLAIDALPDDLRQQVITRSEGNPLYVEEFLRMLLDGGHLAKRDGRFVAAVSLETFVVPATLQGLIGARLDTTPPAVKHALQRAAVVGKVFWPEAI
;
A
#
# COMPACT_ATOMS: atom_id res chain seq x y z
N MET A 1 -0.46 28.96 0.07
CA MET A 1 0.33 28.09 -0.84
C MET A 1 -0.27 28.24 -2.23
N THR A 2 0.50 28.03 -3.30
CA THR A 2 0.00 28.21 -4.69
C THR A 2 -0.95 27.08 -5.09
N GLU A 3 -1.96 27.37 -5.91
CA GLU A 3 -2.84 26.35 -6.52
C GLU A 3 -2.00 25.30 -7.29
N GLU A 4 -2.23 24.02 -7.01
CA GLU A 4 -1.51 22.92 -7.66
C GLU A 4 -2.49 21.96 -8.35
N ARG A 5 -2.10 21.45 -9.52
CA ARG A 5 -2.81 20.34 -10.18
C ARG A 5 -2.25 19.02 -9.67
N LYS A 6 -3.11 18.22 -9.04
CA LYS A 6 -2.75 16.90 -8.52
C LYS A 6 -3.71 15.83 -9.04
N LEU A 7 -3.18 14.64 -9.30
CA LEU A 7 -3.99 13.44 -9.48
C LEU A 7 -4.43 12.97 -8.08
N VAL A 8 -5.74 12.94 -7.85
CA VAL A 8 -6.31 12.48 -6.58
C VAL A 8 -7.33 11.39 -6.82
N THR A 9 -7.71 10.70 -5.76
CA THR A 9 -8.91 9.85 -5.75
C THR A 9 -9.91 10.39 -4.75
N VAL A 10 -11.14 10.63 -5.20
CA VAL A 10 -12.26 11.06 -4.36
C VAL A 10 -13.18 9.88 -4.07
N LEU A 11 -13.64 9.80 -2.84
CA LEU A 11 -14.67 8.87 -2.39
C LEU A 11 -15.86 9.66 -1.85
N PHE A 12 -17.03 9.33 -2.38
CA PHE A 12 -18.32 9.82 -1.88
C PHE A 12 -19.09 8.64 -1.28
N ALA A 13 -19.57 8.79 -0.05
CA ALA A 13 -20.41 7.80 0.61
C ALA A 13 -21.65 8.48 1.18
N ASP A 14 -22.83 7.93 0.88
CA ASP A 14 -24.11 8.46 1.33
C ASP A 14 -24.89 7.37 2.08
N ILE A 15 -25.44 7.72 3.24
CA ILE A 15 -26.22 6.80 4.07
C ILE A 15 -27.68 6.83 3.60
N VAL A 16 -28.08 5.78 2.91
CA VAL A 16 -29.46 5.57 2.47
C VAL A 16 -30.32 5.13 3.64
N GLY A 17 -31.52 5.70 3.75
CA GLY A 17 -32.52 5.35 4.76
C GLY A 17 -32.70 6.39 5.88
N SER A 18 -31.90 7.47 5.91
CA SER A 18 -32.02 8.57 6.90
C SER A 18 -33.42 9.20 6.91
N THR A 19 -34.03 9.36 5.74
CA THR A 19 -35.35 9.98 5.55
C THR A 19 -36.50 9.07 5.99
N ALA A 20 -36.39 7.76 5.74
CA ALA A 20 -37.36 6.76 6.19
C ALA A 20 -37.25 6.50 7.70
N LEU A 21 -36.05 6.57 8.25
CA LEU A 21 -35.78 6.51 9.70
C LEU A 21 -36.37 7.71 10.43
N GLY A 22 -36.23 8.92 9.88
CA GLY A 22 -36.81 10.14 10.44
C GLY A 22 -38.34 10.15 10.51
N ALA A 23 -39.02 9.33 9.70
CA ALA A 23 -40.48 9.22 9.71
C ALA A 23 -41.03 8.18 10.71
N SER A 24 -40.20 7.25 11.19
CA SER A 24 -40.61 6.08 11.98
C SER A 24 -40.02 6.03 13.39
N HIS A 25 -39.07 6.92 13.70
CA HIS A 25 -38.33 6.94 14.96
C HIS A 25 -38.21 8.38 15.50
N ASP A 26 -37.98 8.50 16.81
CA ASP A 26 -37.75 9.80 17.45
C ASP A 26 -36.57 10.53 16.78
N PRO A 27 -36.74 11.81 16.37
CA PRO A 27 -35.69 12.59 15.71
C PRO A 27 -34.37 12.66 16.49
N GLU A 28 -34.40 12.67 17.83
CA GLU A 28 -33.19 12.67 18.64
C GLU A 28 -32.42 11.35 18.56
N VAL A 29 -33.16 10.23 18.51
CA VAL A 29 -32.58 8.88 18.36
C VAL A 29 -31.98 8.73 16.97
N VAL A 30 -32.68 9.16 15.92
CA VAL A 30 -32.18 9.15 14.53
C VAL A 30 -30.92 10.01 14.41
N ARG A 31 -30.94 11.23 14.93
CA ARG A 31 -29.78 12.13 14.89
C ARG A 31 -28.57 11.52 15.59
N ARG A 32 -28.75 10.96 16.79
CA ARG A 32 -27.65 10.32 17.55
C ARG A 32 -27.08 9.10 16.82
N THR A 33 -27.94 8.29 16.20
CA THR A 33 -27.53 7.13 15.40
C THR A 33 -26.73 7.54 14.18
N LEU A 34 -27.21 8.52 13.42
CA LEU A 34 -26.51 9.06 12.24
C LEU A 34 -25.18 9.70 12.63
N SER A 35 -25.13 10.52 13.69
CA SER A 35 -23.86 11.12 14.16
C SER A 35 -22.81 10.06 14.51
N ARG A 36 -23.22 8.95 15.13
CA ARG A 36 -22.31 7.82 15.42
C ARG A 36 -21.85 7.11 14.16
N ALA A 37 -22.76 6.85 13.22
CA ALA A 37 -22.42 6.25 11.93
C ALA A 37 -21.44 7.14 11.14
N PHE A 38 -21.65 8.46 11.14
CA PHE A 38 -20.70 9.40 10.53
C PHE A 38 -19.34 9.43 11.21
N GLY A 39 -19.28 9.30 12.54
CA GLY A 39 -18.03 9.14 13.27
C GLY A 39 -17.26 7.89 12.84
N GLU A 40 -17.95 6.76 12.70
CA GLU A 40 -17.36 5.50 12.21
C GLU A 40 -16.90 5.61 10.75
N VAL A 41 -17.72 6.24 9.88
CA VAL A 41 -17.36 6.48 8.47
C VAL A 41 -16.09 7.32 8.39
N ARG A 42 -16.02 8.41 9.15
CA ARG A 42 -14.85 9.28 9.22
C ARG A 42 -13.61 8.52 9.67
N GLN A 43 -13.73 7.76 10.77
CA GLN A 43 -12.61 6.99 11.31
C GLN A 43 -12.06 5.99 10.28
N VAL A 44 -12.94 5.27 9.56
CA VAL A 44 -12.52 4.34 8.51
C VAL A 44 -11.79 5.06 7.38
N LEU A 45 -12.31 6.21 6.92
CA LEU A 45 -11.69 6.98 5.84
C LEU A 45 -10.31 7.52 6.24
N GLU A 46 -10.19 8.11 7.42
CA GLU A 46 -8.92 8.62 7.96
C GLU A 46 -7.92 7.49 8.21
N THR A 47 -8.37 6.33 8.70
CA THR A 47 -7.54 5.12 8.88
C THR A 47 -6.98 4.58 7.57
N HIS A 48 -7.64 4.85 6.43
CA HIS A 48 -7.14 4.48 5.11
C HIS A 48 -6.35 5.62 4.43
N GLY A 49 -6.05 6.70 5.14
CA GLY A 49 -5.25 7.82 4.62
C GLY A 49 -6.04 8.80 3.77
N GLY A 50 -7.38 8.77 3.87
CA GLY A 50 -8.26 9.74 3.24
C GLY A 50 -8.44 10.99 4.11
N THR A 51 -8.34 12.16 3.51
CA THR A 51 -8.67 13.45 4.15
C THR A 51 -10.15 13.73 3.97
N VAL A 52 -10.93 13.75 5.06
CA VAL A 52 -12.37 14.04 5.03
C VAL A 52 -12.59 15.56 4.90
N GLU A 53 -13.27 15.99 3.84
CA GLU A 53 -13.44 17.41 3.53
C GLU A 53 -14.72 18.03 4.12
N LYS A 54 -15.89 17.57 3.67
CA LYS A 54 -17.18 18.16 4.02
C LYS A 54 -18.27 17.09 4.12
N PHE A 55 -19.22 17.33 5.03
CA PHE A 55 -20.51 16.66 5.07
C PHE A 55 -21.50 17.50 4.26
N ILE A 56 -22.10 16.93 3.22
CA ILE A 56 -23.15 17.58 2.43
C ILE A 56 -24.45 16.85 2.72
N GLY A 57 -25.18 17.29 3.74
CA GLY A 57 -26.35 16.56 4.24
C GLY A 57 -25.93 15.21 4.81
N ASP A 58 -26.40 14.12 4.21
CA ASP A 58 -26.10 12.74 4.62
C ASP A 58 -24.91 12.10 3.87
N ALA A 59 -24.27 12.85 2.96
CA ALA A 59 -23.13 12.39 2.19
C ALA A 59 -21.80 12.87 2.78
N VAL A 60 -20.83 11.96 2.85
CA VAL A 60 -19.43 12.19 3.23
C VAL A 60 -18.55 12.18 2.00
N MET A 61 -17.68 13.17 1.88
CA MET A 61 -16.61 13.23 0.89
C MET A 61 -15.24 13.09 1.55
N ALA A 62 -14.42 12.18 1.03
CA ALA A 62 -13.01 12.08 1.36
C ALA A 62 -12.14 12.13 0.10
N VAL A 63 -10.94 12.67 0.27
CA VAL A 63 -9.94 12.79 -0.78
C VAL A 63 -8.67 12.05 -0.37
N PHE A 64 -8.18 11.20 -1.26
CA PHE A 64 -6.91 10.51 -1.16
C PHE A 64 -5.91 11.18 -2.11
N GLY A 65 -4.71 11.45 -1.62
CA GLY A 65 -3.63 12.12 -2.34
C GLY A 65 -3.41 13.59 -1.95
N ILE A 66 -4.07 14.04 -0.88
CA ILE A 66 -3.89 15.37 -0.29
C ILE A 66 -3.85 15.23 1.25
N PRO A 67 -2.94 15.94 1.97
CA PRO A 67 -1.95 16.89 1.46
C PRO A 67 -0.80 16.24 0.67
N GLN A 68 -0.57 14.94 0.89
CA GLN A 68 0.50 14.18 0.25
C GLN A 68 -0.06 13.15 -0.73
N THR A 69 0.48 13.17 -1.95
CA THR A 69 0.15 12.19 -3.00
C THR A 69 0.83 10.85 -2.70
N HIS A 70 0.11 9.75 -2.89
CA HIS A 70 0.66 8.41 -2.77
C HIS A 70 0.29 7.57 -3.98
N ASP A 71 1.22 6.74 -4.43
CA ASP A 71 0.98 5.93 -5.62
C ASP A 71 -0.19 4.92 -5.46
N ASP A 72 -0.61 4.61 -4.23
CA ASP A 72 -1.70 3.68 -3.93
C ASP A 72 -3.04 4.36 -3.58
N ASP A 73 -3.16 5.68 -3.75
CA ASP A 73 -4.37 6.46 -3.41
C ASP A 73 -5.68 5.85 -3.92
N ALA A 74 -5.69 5.35 -5.16
CA ALA A 74 -6.87 4.72 -5.76
C ALA A 74 -7.23 3.38 -5.10
N ASP A 75 -6.24 2.54 -4.78
CA ASP A 75 -6.45 1.26 -4.10
C ASP A 75 -6.96 1.49 -2.67
N ARG A 76 -6.37 2.46 -1.95
CA ARG A 76 -6.80 2.85 -0.61
C ARG A 76 -8.23 3.33 -0.57
N ALA A 77 -8.63 4.19 -1.53
CA ALA A 77 -9.99 4.68 -1.62
C ALA A 77 -10.98 3.53 -1.81
N VAL A 78 -10.69 2.59 -2.71
CA VAL A 78 -11.57 1.44 -2.94
C VAL A 78 -11.61 0.51 -1.71
N ARG A 79 -10.48 0.27 -1.04
CA ARG A 79 -10.45 -0.50 0.22
C ARG A 79 -11.24 0.16 1.34
N ALA A 80 -11.11 1.48 1.48
CA ALA A 80 -11.91 2.25 2.42
C ALA A 80 -13.40 2.09 2.11
N ALA A 81 -13.80 2.09 0.83
CA ALA A 81 -15.19 1.83 0.44
C ALA A 81 -15.69 0.44 0.88
N PHE A 82 -14.88 -0.61 0.71
CA PHE A 82 -15.21 -1.95 1.23
C PHE A 82 -15.30 -1.97 2.75
N ALA A 83 -14.32 -1.40 3.45
CA ALA A 83 -14.30 -1.34 4.91
C ALA A 83 -15.50 -0.56 5.48
N LEU A 84 -15.93 0.51 4.81
CA LEU A 84 -17.13 1.27 5.17
C LEU A 84 -18.40 0.42 5.06
N ARG A 85 -18.58 -0.26 3.92
CA ARG A 85 -19.71 -1.15 3.68
C ARG A 85 -19.78 -2.25 4.74
N ASP A 86 -18.65 -2.91 5.01
CA ASP A 86 -18.57 -4.02 5.95
C ASP A 86 -18.78 -3.54 7.41
N ARG A 87 -18.29 -2.35 7.76
CA ARG A 87 -18.51 -1.73 9.08
C ARG A 87 -20.00 -1.41 9.32
N ILE A 88 -20.69 -0.85 8.33
CA ILE A 88 -22.12 -0.56 8.44
C ILE A 88 -22.94 -1.85 8.47
N ALA A 89 -22.55 -2.87 7.70
CA ALA A 89 -23.20 -4.18 7.77
C ALA A 89 -23.07 -4.82 9.18
N ALA A 90 -21.88 -4.75 9.79
CA ALA A 90 -21.66 -5.23 11.16
C ALA A 90 -22.52 -4.46 12.19
N ARG A 91 -22.68 -3.14 12.02
CA ARG A 91 -23.55 -2.32 12.87
C ARG A 91 -25.03 -2.73 12.77
N ASN A 92 -25.48 -3.08 11.58
CA ASN A 92 -26.86 -3.54 11.37
C ASN A 92 -27.14 -4.90 12.01
N ALA A 93 -26.11 -5.67 12.42
CA ALA A 93 -26.28 -6.97 13.06
C ALA A 93 -27.06 -6.91 14.39
N ASP A 94 -27.02 -5.76 15.09
CA ASP A 94 -27.79 -5.52 16.31
C ASP A 94 -29.29 -5.33 16.04
N GLY A 95 -29.73 -5.29 14.77
CA GLY A 95 -31.13 -5.28 14.33
C GLY A 95 -31.90 -3.99 14.59
N ARG A 96 -31.28 -2.98 15.22
CA ARG A 96 -31.96 -1.73 15.60
C ARG A 96 -32.21 -0.79 14.43
N PHE A 97 -31.34 -0.81 13.43
CA PHE A 97 -31.40 0.03 12.24
C PHE A 97 -30.90 -0.76 11.04
N ALA A 98 -31.47 -0.50 9.87
CA ALA A 98 -30.98 -1.01 8.59
C ALA A 98 -30.42 0.16 7.80
N LEU A 99 -29.15 0.50 8.05
CA LEU A 99 -28.45 1.54 7.31
C LEU A 99 -27.81 0.92 6.07
N GLU A 100 -27.90 1.59 4.92
CA GLU A 100 -27.25 1.14 3.69
C GLU A 100 -26.35 2.25 3.16
N LEU A 101 -25.28 1.90 2.47
CA LEU A 101 -24.36 2.87 1.88
C LEU A 101 -24.42 2.87 0.36
N ARG A 102 -24.46 4.04 -0.26
CA ARG A 102 -24.12 4.21 -1.68
C ARG A 102 -22.74 4.81 -1.77
N ILE A 103 -21.82 4.16 -2.48
CA ILE A 103 -20.43 4.62 -2.54
C ILE A 103 -20.00 4.81 -4.00
N GLY A 104 -19.42 5.97 -4.29
CA GLY A 104 -18.79 6.30 -5.56
C GLY A 104 -17.33 6.65 -5.38
N VAL A 105 -16.44 6.05 -6.18
CA VAL A 105 -15.00 6.30 -6.15
C VAL A 105 -14.52 6.72 -7.54
N ASN A 106 -13.83 7.86 -7.63
CA ASN A 106 -13.31 8.37 -8.88
C ASN A 106 -11.92 9.00 -8.74
N SER A 107 -11.05 8.76 -9.71
CA SER A 107 -9.71 9.32 -9.77
C SER A 107 -9.62 10.31 -10.92
N GLY A 108 -8.90 11.40 -10.72
CA GLY A 108 -8.70 12.39 -11.77
C GLY A 108 -7.92 13.61 -11.30
N GLN A 109 -7.60 14.48 -12.25
CA GLN A 109 -6.88 15.71 -12.00
C GLN A 109 -7.79 16.73 -11.34
N VAL A 110 -7.30 17.34 -10.27
CA VAL A 110 -7.99 18.38 -9.52
C VAL A 110 -7.06 19.54 -9.23
N VAL A 111 -7.63 20.72 -8.99
CA VAL A 111 -6.88 21.87 -8.48
C VAL A 111 -7.09 21.95 -6.97
N THR A 112 -5.98 22.00 -6.23
CA THR A 112 -5.99 22.09 -4.76
C THR A 112 -5.84 23.54 -4.31
N GLY A 113 -6.70 24.00 -3.39
CA GLY A 113 -6.69 25.36 -2.81
C GLY A 113 -6.15 25.41 -1.37
N ASP A 114 -6.09 26.62 -0.78
CA ASP A 114 -5.59 26.85 0.60
C ASP A 114 -6.49 26.19 1.68
N VAL A 115 -5.88 25.79 2.79
CA VAL A 115 -6.55 25.15 3.95
C VAL A 115 -7.59 26.11 4.55
N GLY A 116 -8.88 25.84 4.32
CA GLY A 116 -10.00 26.63 4.81
C GLY A 116 -11.05 26.97 3.74
N GLU A 117 -10.67 26.92 2.46
CA GLU A 117 -11.59 26.90 1.32
C GLU A 117 -11.70 25.47 0.76
N THR A 118 -12.70 25.19 -0.09
CA THR A 118 -12.96 23.84 -0.64
C THR A 118 -11.66 23.26 -1.20
N LEU A 119 -11.17 22.19 -0.56
CA LEU A 119 -9.78 21.73 -0.67
C LEU A 119 -9.50 21.16 -2.07
N VAL A 120 -10.56 20.78 -2.79
CA VAL A 120 -10.51 20.22 -4.14
C VAL A 120 -11.66 20.71 -5.02
N THR A 121 -11.32 21.24 -6.20
CA THR A 121 -12.30 21.50 -7.27
C THR A 121 -11.87 20.84 -8.58
N GLY A 122 -12.82 20.26 -9.32
CA GLY A 122 -12.56 19.62 -10.60
C GLY A 122 -13.65 18.68 -11.10
N GLU A 123 -13.59 18.34 -12.38
CA GLU A 123 -14.50 17.39 -13.03
C GLU A 123 -14.51 16.02 -12.34
N ALA A 124 -13.35 15.60 -11.81
CA ALA A 124 -13.21 14.35 -11.08
C ALA A 124 -14.08 14.27 -9.81
N VAL A 125 -14.25 15.39 -9.10
CA VAL A 125 -15.10 15.51 -7.90
C VAL A 125 -16.56 15.34 -8.30
N ASN A 126 -16.99 16.04 -9.34
CA ASN A 126 -18.36 15.95 -9.85
C ASN A 126 -18.69 14.53 -10.34
N ALA A 127 -17.78 13.89 -11.06
CA ALA A 127 -17.96 12.50 -11.49
C ALA A 127 -18.09 11.55 -10.30
N GLY A 128 -17.28 11.71 -9.24
CA GLY A 128 -17.38 10.92 -8.00
C GLY A 128 -18.75 11.00 -7.33
N ALA A 129 -19.30 12.22 -7.20
CA ALA A 129 -20.64 12.41 -6.66
C ALA A 129 -21.73 11.76 -7.54
N ARG A 130 -21.56 11.77 -8.87
CA ARG A 130 -22.49 11.12 -9.81
C ARG A 130 -22.42 9.59 -9.75
N LEU A 131 -21.23 9.04 -9.59
CA LEU A 131 -21.02 7.61 -9.34
C LEU A 131 -21.75 7.17 -8.06
N GLN A 132 -21.61 7.92 -6.96
CA GLN A 132 -22.31 7.63 -5.70
C GLN A 132 -23.83 7.69 -5.88
N ALA A 133 -24.35 8.74 -6.52
CA ALA A 133 -25.79 8.90 -6.72
C ALA A 133 -26.42 7.79 -7.58
N ALA A 134 -25.65 7.22 -8.51
CA ALA A 134 -26.09 6.12 -9.37
C ALA A 134 -25.92 4.72 -8.75
N ALA A 135 -25.21 4.60 -7.62
CA ALA A 135 -24.99 3.32 -6.97
C ALA A 135 -26.28 2.79 -6.33
N ALA A 136 -26.52 1.49 -6.43
CA ALA A 136 -27.55 0.82 -5.64
C ALA A 136 -27.16 0.80 -4.14
N PRO A 137 -28.11 0.60 -3.21
CA PRO A 137 -27.77 0.41 -1.80
C PRO A 137 -26.74 -0.72 -1.58
N ASN A 138 -25.73 -0.44 -0.76
CA ASN A 138 -24.53 -1.24 -0.49
C ASN A 138 -23.61 -1.51 -1.70
N GLU A 139 -23.82 -0.80 -2.80
CA GLU A 139 -23.00 -0.91 -4.00
C GLU A 139 -21.86 0.12 -4.00
N ILE A 140 -20.71 -0.32 -4.51
CA ILE A 140 -19.52 0.52 -4.72
C ILE A 140 -19.35 0.68 -6.23
N LEU A 141 -19.48 1.91 -6.73
CA LEU A 141 -19.27 2.25 -8.13
C LEU A 141 -17.94 2.95 -8.34
N VAL A 142 -17.21 2.53 -9.38
CA VAL A 142 -15.86 3.02 -9.66
C VAL A 142 -15.78 3.58 -11.08
N GLY A 143 -15.12 4.73 -11.23
CA GLY A 143 -14.85 5.36 -12.52
C GLY A 143 -13.73 4.69 -13.32
N ALA A 144 -13.61 5.03 -14.61
CA ALA A 144 -12.68 4.38 -15.54
C ALA A 144 -11.22 4.43 -15.09
N LEU A 145 -10.73 5.62 -14.71
CA LEU A 145 -9.35 5.80 -14.28
C LEU A 145 -9.06 5.06 -12.97
N THR A 146 -9.97 5.14 -11.99
CA THR A 146 -9.81 4.38 -10.74
C THR A 146 -9.75 2.88 -11.03
N ARG A 147 -10.66 2.35 -11.85
CA ARG A 147 -10.64 0.94 -12.26
C ARG A 147 -9.29 0.58 -12.89
N GLN A 148 -8.73 1.43 -13.76
CA GLN A 148 -7.41 1.21 -14.36
C GLN A 148 -6.28 1.15 -13.33
N LEU A 149 -6.31 2.03 -12.32
CA LEU A 149 -5.30 2.09 -11.27
C LEU A 149 -5.39 0.91 -10.29
N THR A 150 -6.53 0.21 -10.22
CA THR A 150 -6.81 -0.85 -9.24
C THR A 150 -7.11 -2.23 -9.85
N GLN A 151 -6.93 -2.42 -11.17
CA GLN A 151 -7.29 -3.68 -11.87
C GLN A 151 -6.62 -4.93 -11.26
N GLY A 152 -5.42 -4.79 -10.69
CA GLY A 152 -4.68 -5.89 -10.06
C GLY A 152 -5.10 -6.19 -8.61
N ALA A 153 -5.92 -5.34 -7.99
CA ALA A 153 -6.27 -5.42 -6.57
C ALA A 153 -7.77 -5.62 -6.31
N VAL A 154 -8.62 -5.39 -7.32
CA VAL A 154 -10.08 -5.35 -7.16
C VAL A 154 -10.75 -6.13 -8.29
N HIS A 155 -11.71 -6.97 -7.93
CA HIS A 155 -12.61 -7.62 -8.87
C HIS A 155 -13.78 -6.68 -9.21
N TYR A 156 -14.04 -6.55 -10.51
CA TYR A 156 -15.08 -5.70 -11.04
C TYR A 156 -16.17 -6.51 -11.75
N GLY A 157 -17.42 -6.09 -11.54
CA GLY A 157 -18.56 -6.58 -12.30
C GLY A 157 -18.61 -6.03 -13.73
N ALA A 158 -19.67 -6.42 -14.45
CA ALA A 158 -19.89 -5.95 -15.82
C ALA A 158 -19.99 -4.41 -15.89
N THR A 159 -19.38 -3.82 -16.92
CA THR A 159 -19.45 -2.39 -17.17
C THR A 159 -20.90 -1.95 -17.37
N ARG A 160 -21.25 -0.82 -16.77
CA ARG A 160 -22.54 -0.13 -16.96
C ARG A 160 -22.30 1.26 -17.51
N GLU A 161 -23.26 1.79 -18.25
CA GLU A 161 -23.30 3.21 -18.59
C GLU A 161 -24.33 3.91 -17.71
N ILE A 162 -23.95 5.05 -17.13
CA ILE A 162 -24.85 5.92 -16.38
C ILE A 162 -24.94 7.28 -17.05
N GLU A 163 -26.10 7.92 -16.96
CA GLU A 163 -26.28 9.29 -17.40
C GLU A 163 -26.01 10.24 -16.23
N ALA A 164 -24.87 10.92 -16.29
CA ALA A 164 -24.42 11.87 -15.29
C ALA A 164 -24.83 13.30 -15.68
N LYS A 165 -25.78 13.87 -14.95
CA LYS A 165 -26.26 15.25 -15.17
C LYS A 165 -25.08 16.24 -15.16
N GLY A 166 -24.92 16.96 -16.28
CA GLY A 166 -23.88 17.97 -16.49
C GLY A 166 -22.54 17.45 -17.00
N ILE A 167 -22.39 16.14 -17.20
CA ILE A 167 -21.18 15.49 -17.75
C ILE A 167 -21.54 14.70 -19.02
N GLY A 168 -22.66 13.97 -19.01
CA GLY A 168 -23.08 13.09 -20.10
C GLY A 168 -23.02 11.62 -19.69
N ARG A 169 -22.78 10.72 -20.64
CA ARG A 169 -22.68 9.28 -20.35
C ARG A 169 -21.32 8.95 -19.75
N LEU A 170 -21.33 8.21 -18.64
CA LEU A 170 -20.13 7.70 -17.99
C LEU A 170 -20.17 6.18 -17.93
N SER A 171 -19.08 5.53 -18.33
CA SER A 171 -18.87 4.11 -18.06
C SER A 171 -18.44 3.93 -16.60
N VAL A 172 -19.04 2.95 -15.92
CA VAL A 172 -18.83 2.68 -14.50
C VAL A 172 -18.70 1.17 -14.26
N TRP A 173 -17.96 0.82 -13.21
CA TRP A 173 -17.70 -0.57 -12.84
C TRP A 173 -18.11 -0.81 -11.39
N PRO A 174 -19.00 -1.79 -11.11
CA PRO A 174 -19.26 -2.24 -9.75
C PRO A 174 -18.02 -2.93 -9.18
N ALA A 175 -17.49 -2.46 -8.06
CA ALA A 175 -16.43 -3.17 -7.34
C ALA A 175 -17.08 -4.26 -6.47
N THR A 176 -16.83 -5.54 -6.80
CA THR A 176 -17.54 -6.67 -6.19
C THR A 176 -16.77 -7.29 -5.03
N ALA A 177 -15.44 -7.37 -5.14
CA ALA A 177 -14.57 -7.91 -4.10
C ALA A 177 -13.15 -7.35 -4.21
N LEU A 178 -12.43 -7.35 -3.09
CA LEU A 178 -10.98 -7.18 -3.10
C LEU A 178 -10.33 -8.51 -3.53
N ALA A 179 -9.36 -8.45 -4.45
CA ALA A 179 -8.61 -9.63 -4.89
C ALA A 179 -7.67 -10.18 -3.81
N SER A 180 -7.32 -9.33 -2.83
CA SER A 180 -6.58 -9.71 -1.64
C SER A 180 -6.96 -8.79 -0.47
N ALA A 181 -6.95 -9.34 0.74
CA ALA A 181 -7.09 -8.57 1.97
C ALA A 181 -5.97 -7.52 2.13
N LEU A 182 -4.82 -7.74 1.47
CA LEU A 182 -3.68 -6.83 1.47
C LEU A 182 -3.65 -5.96 0.21
N PRO A 183 -3.21 -4.69 0.32
CA PRO A 183 -2.91 -3.83 -0.84
C PRO A 183 -1.92 -4.52 -1.77
N ALA A 184 -2.38 -4.94 -2.95
CA ALA A 184 -1.50 -5.53 -3.95
C ALA A 184 -0.71 -4.41 -4.63
N GLN A 185 0.58 -4.30 -4.33
CA GLN A 185 1.52 -3.62 -5.22
C GLN A 185 1.95 -4.53 -6.38
N HIS A 186 1.06 -5.39 -6.90
CA HIS A 186 1.33 -6.07 -8.17
C HIS A 186 1.21 -5.04 -9.30
N ARG A 187 2.27 -4.23 -9.44
CA ARG A 187 2.50 -3.39 -10.60
C ARG A 187 3.43 -4.18 -11.52
N GLY A 188 2.79 -4.81 -12.48
CA GLY A 188 3.36 -5.42 -13.67
C GLY A 188 2.27 -5.43 -14.72
N ILE A 189 2.62 -5.50 -15.99
CA ILE A 189 1.63 -5.70 -17.05
C ILE A 189 0.95 -7.06 -16.77
N ALA A 190 -0.38 -7.11 -16.71
CA ALA A 190 -1.12 -8.35 -16.41
C ALA A 190 -0.69 -9.47 -17.38
N GLY A 191 -0.01 -10.49 -16.85
CA GLY A 191 0.50 -11.64 -17.62
C GLY A 191 1.96 -11.55 -18.08
N LEU A 192 2.71 -10.47 -17.79
CA LEU A 192 4.14 -10.36 -18.07
C LEU A 192 4.94 -10.30 -16.76
N TRP A 193 5.80 -11.30 -16.55
CA TRP A 193 6.75 -11.33 -15.44
C TRP A 193 8.08 -10.77 -15.94
N ALA A 194 8.41 -9.53 -15.55
CA ALA A 194 9.70 -8.94 -15.90
C ALA A 194 10.84 -9.75 -15.23
N PRO A 195 11.81 -10.32 -15.95
CA PRO A 195 12.93 -11.01 -15.33
C PRO A 195 13.76 -10.05 -14.46
N LEU A 196 14.48 -10.60 -13.48
CA LEU A 196 15.44 -9.83 -12.71
C LEU A 196 16.65 -9.49 -13.60
N ILE A 197 16.82 -8.21 -13.94
CA ILE A 197 17.92 -7.72 -14.78
C ILE A 197 18.88 -6.88 -13.94
N GLY A 198 20.17 -7.17 -14.05
CA GLY A 198 21.23 -6.33 -13.49
C GLY A 198 21.38 -6.40 -11.97
N ARG A 199 20.87 -7.46 -11.33
CA ARG A 199 20.84 -7.62 -9.86
C ARG A 199 21.48 -8.90 -9.36
N ASP A 200 22.30 -9.54 -10.18
CA ASP A 200 22.90 -10.84 -9.88
C ASP A 200 23.79 -10.80 -8.63
N ASP A 201 24.50 -9.68 -8.42
CA ASP A 201 25.40 -9.50 -7.29
C ASP A 201 24.63 -9.22 -5.98
N GLU A 202 23.61 -8.36 -6.03
CA GLU A 202 22.75 -8.09 -4.87
C GLU A 202 21.95 -9.33 -4.46
N LEU A 203 21.45 -10.11 -5.42
CA LEU A 203 20.77 -11.39 -5.13
C LEU A 203 21.73 -12.38 -4.48
N ARG A 204 22.95 -12.51 -5.01
CA ARG A 204 23.98 -13.39 -4.45
C ARG A 204 24.31 -13.00 -3.01
N LEU A 205 24.45 -11.71 -2.73
CA LEU A 205 24.71 -11.20 -1.39
C LEU A 205 23.57 -11.55 -0.40
N LEU A 206 22.31 -11.44 -0.82
CA LEU A 206 21.15 -11.82 0.00
C LEU A 206 21.15 -13.33 0.31
N VAL A 207 21.32 -14.16 -0.72
CA VAL A 207 21.33 -15.62 -0.59
C VAL A 207 22.49 -16.09 0.30
N ASP A 208 23.69 -15.54 0.11
CA ASP A 208 24.85 -15.92 0.91
C ASP A 208 24.72 -15.45 2.37
N SER A 209 24.15 -14.27 2.61
CA SER A 209 23.86 -13.78 3.96
C SER A 209 22.83 -14.67 4.68
N HIS A 210 21.78 -15.10 3.96
CA HIS A 210 20.79 -16.03 4.52
C HIS A 210 21.40 -17.41 4.84
N ARG A 211 22.26 -17.94 3.96
CA ARG A 211 22.90 -19.25 4.15
C ARG A 211 23.74 -19.31 5.43
N LYS A 212 24.43 -18.21 5.80
CA LYS A 212 25.25 -18.12 7.01
C LYS A 212 24.46 -18.25 8.31
N LEU A 213 23.16 -17.92 8.31
CA LEU A 213 22.32 -18.00 9.51
C LEU A 213 22.28 -19.40 10.12
N ALA A 214 22.23 -20.43 9.29
CA ALA A 214 22.17 -21.82 9.75
C ALA A 214 23.40 -22.20 10.59
N THR A 215 24.57 -21.66 10.24
CA THR A 215 25.82 -21.89 10.97
C THR A 215 26.03 -20.95 12.15
N GLU A 216 25.60 -19.69 12.04
CA GLU A 216 25.90 -18.66 13.04
C GLU A 216 24.90 -18.62 14.20
N GLN A 217 23.67 -19.12 14.03
CA GLN A 217 22.61 -19.15 15.06
C GLN A 217 22.33 -17.77 15.69
N ARG A 218 22.50 -16.70 14.92
CA ARG A 218 22.23 -15.31 15.31
C ARG A 218 21.38 -14.64 14.25
N ALA A 219 20.71 -13.56 14.62
CA ALA A 219 19.97 -12.75 13.66
C ALA A 219 20.93 -12.00 12.71
N ALA A 220 20.44 -11.72 11.50
CA ALA A 220 21.08 -10.81 10.56
C ALA A 220 20.06 -9.78 10.05
N LEU A 221 20.46 -8.52 9.99
CA LEU A 221 19.69 -7.43 9.43
C LEU A 221 20.25 -7.07 8.06
N VAL A 222 19.41 -7.13 7.02
CA VAL A 222 19.77 -6.62 5.69
C VAL A 222 18.77 -5.55 5.29
N THR A 223 19.27 -4.36 4.95
CA THR A 223 18.41 -3.26 4.46
C THR A 223 18.69 -2.97 2.99
N ILE A 224 17.65 -3.05 2.16
CA ILE A 224 17.68 -2.67 0.74
C ILE A 224 17.16 -1.25 0.59
N TYR A 225 18.03 -0.34 0.17
CA TYR A 225 17.68 1.04 -0.19
C TYR A 225 17.47 1.18 -1.69
N GLY A 226 16.49 1.99 -2.07
CA GLY A 226 16.31 2.36 -3.46
C GLY A 226 15.08 3.25 -3.66
N SER A 227 15.05 3.99 -4.77
CA SER A 227 13.88 4.79 -5.16
C SER A 227 12.65 3.91 -5.44
N ALA A 228 11.47 4.52 -5.51
CA ALA A 228 10.26 3.83 -5.91
C ALA A 228 10.41 3.26 -7.33
N GLY A 229 9.99 2.01 -7.54
CA GLY A 229 10.04 1.36 -8.86
C GLY A 229 11.40 0.75 -9.27
N VAL A 230 12.50 0.99 -8.53
CA VAL A 230 13.86 0.55 -8.91
C VAL A 230 14.09 -0.97 -8.93
N GLY A 231 13.11 -1.76 -8.51
CA GLY A 231 13.18 -3.23 -8.50
C GLY A 231 13.41 -3.89 -7.13
N LYS A 232 13.30 -3.15 -6.01
CA LYS A 232 13.42 -3.72 -4.64
C LYS A 232 12.52 -4.94 -4.43
N SER A 233 11.23 -4.80 -4.72
CA SER A 233 10.25 -5.89 -4.55
C SER A 233 10.54 -7.09 -5.46
N ARG A 234 11.09 -6.87 -6.66
CA ARG A 234 11.47 -7.97 -7.56
C ARG A 234 12.68 -8.72 -7.03
N LEU A 235 13.71 -8.01 -6.58
CA LEU A 235 14.88 -8.63 -5.95
C LEU A 235 14.49 -9.47 -4.73
N VAL A 236 13.59 -8.96 -3.88
CA VAL A 236 13.08 -9.72 -2.73
C VAL A 236 12.29 -10.95 -3.18
N ALA A 237 11.45 -10.85 -4.22
CA ALA A 237 10.70 -11.99 -4.74
C ALA A 237 11.63 -13.12 -5.22
N GLU A 238 12.67 -12.78 -5.98
CA GLU A 238 13.68 -13.73 -6.48
C GLU A 238 14.50 -14.35 -5.35
N PHE A 239 14.85 -13.55 -4.34
CA PHE A 239 15.48 -14.06 -3.13
C PHE A 239 14.58 -15.05 -2.39
N VAL A 240 13.30 -14.73 -2.22
CA VAL A 240 12.31 -15.60 -1.56
C VAL A 240 12.13 -16.91 -2.33
N GLU A 241 12.09 -16.85 -3.65
CA GLU A 241 12.05 -18.03 -4.51
C GLU A 241 13.30 -18.90 -4.33
N ALA A 242 14.49 -18.28 -4.28
CA ALA A 242 15.76 -18.98 -4.10
C ALA A 242 15.91 -19.67 -2.74
N ILE A 243 15.33 -19.13 -1.66
CA ILE A 243 15.42 -19.72 -0.30
C ILE A 243 14.23 -20.61 0.07
N GLY A 244 13.16 -20.58 -0.71
CA GLY A 244 11.89 -21.25 -0.44
C GLY A 244 10.92 -20.37 0.38
N PRO A 245 9.63 -20.27 -0.04
CA PRO A 245 8.68 -19.31 0.55
C PRO A 245 8.11 -19.73 1.91
N ASP A 246 8.20 -21.01 2.28
CA ASP A 246 7.48 -21.59 3.44
C ASP A 246 7.78 -20.89 4.78
N ARG A 247 8.96 -20.28 4.88
CA ARG A 247 9.47 -19.62 6.10
C ARG A 247 9.77 -18.14 5.93
N VAL A 248 9.12 -17.54 4.94
CA VAL A 248 9.12 -16.10 4.74
C VAL A 248 7.82 -15.54 5.28
N ARG A 249 7.91 -14.54 6.15
CA ARG A 249 6.76 -13.77 6.63
C ARG A 249 7.00 -12.31 6.28
N ARG A 250 5.97 -11.65 5.78
CA ARG A 250 6.08 -10.28 5.29
C ARG A 250 5.10 -9.40 6.06
N GLY A 251 5.57 -8.22 6.44
CA GLY A 251 4.78 -7.15 7.01
C GLY A 251 5.09 -5.83 6.30
N ARG A 252 4.08 -5.00 6.07
CA ARG A 252 4.21 -3.73 5.36
C ARG A 252 3.91 -2.56 6.26
N CYS A 253 4.83 -1.60 6.29
CA CYS A 253 4.60 -0.33 6.96
C CYS A 253 3.66 0.52 6.09
N LEU A 254 2.51 0.87 6.66
CA LEU A 254 1.55 1.76 6.00
C LEU A 254 1.88 3.21 6.37
N PRO A 255 1.71 4.18 5.46
CA PRO A 255 2.00 5.59 5.74
C PRO A 255 1.00 6.25 6.72
N TYR A 256 -0.08 5.58 7.11
CA TYR A 256 -1.22 6.18 7.81
C TYR A 256 -2.04 5.15 8.60
N GLY A 257 -2.75 5.60 9.64
CA GLY A 257 -3.63 4.82 10.51
C GLY A 257 -3.33 4.99 12.01
N GLU A 258 -4.36 5.05 12.86
CA GLU A 258 -4.18 4.98 14.32
C GLU A 258 -3.92 3.53 14.78
N GLY A 259 -2.96 3.31 15.68
CA GLY A 259 -2.66 1.98 16.23
C GLY A 259 -1.86 1.05 15.30
N ILE A 260 -1.27 1.59 14.23
CA ILE A 260 -0.51 0.82 13.22
C ILE A 260 0.97 0.62 13.55
N THR A 261 1.46 1.13 14.69
CA THR A 261 2.88 1.12 15.06
C THR A 261 3.52 -0.26 14.85
N PHE A 262 2.82 -1.32 15.26
CA PHE A 262 3.26 -2.71 15.09
C PHE A 262 2.46 -3.48 14.02
N TRP A 263 1.76 -2.79 13.11
CA TRP A 263 0.97 -3.42 12.04
C TRP A 263 1.78 -4.42 11.20
N PRO A 264 3.02 -4.13 10.76
CA PRO A 264 3.84 -5.11 10.03
C PRO A 264 4.07 -6.39 10.84
N VAL A 265 4.20 -6.26 12.16
CA VAL A 265 4.35 -7.40 13.07
C VAL A 265 3.04 -8.18 13.18
N VAL A 266 1.89 -7.49 13.25
CA VAL A 266 0.56 -8.13 13.22
C VAL A 266 0.40 -8.97 11.95
N GLU A 267 0.79 -8.44 10.79
CA GLU A 267 0.75 -9.17 9.52
C GLU A 267 1.63 -10.41 9.54
N ILE A 268 2.87 -10.28 10.03
CA ILE A 268 3.80 -11.40 10.20
C ILE A 268 3.20 -12.48 11.11
N LEU A 269 2.64 -12.08 12.26
CA LEU A 269 2.04 -13.00 13.23
C LEU A 269 0.82 -13.72 12.64
N ARG A 270 -0.09 -12.99 11.96
CA ARG A 270 -1.27 -13.58 11.33
C ARG A 270 -0.89 -14.56 10.22
N ALA A 271 0.07 -14.20 9.37
CA ALA A 271 0.58 -15.08 8.33
C ALA A 271 1.23 -16.33 8.92
N ASP A 272 2.01 -16.20 9.98
CA ASP A 272 2.70 -17.33 10.60
C ASP A 272 1.80 -18.26 11.39
N THR A 273 0.66 -17.75 11.88
CA THR A 273 -0.35 -18.51 12.62
C THR A 273 -1.55 -18.93 11.78
N LEU A 274 -1.51 -18.70 10.45
CA LEU A 274 -2.55 -19.07 9.49
C LEU A 274 -3.93 -18.45 9.81
N ILE A 275 -3.91 -17.21 10.30
CA ILE A 275 -5.11 -16.40 10.53
C ILE A 275 -5.45 -15.65 9.25
N THR A 276 -6.70 -15.77 8.84
CA THR A 276 -7.27 -15.18 7.64
C THR A 276 -8.36 -14.17 8.00
N ALA A 277 -8.77 -13.34 7.04
CA ALA A 277 -9.89 -12.42 7.22
C ALA A 277 -11.24 -13.12 7.40
N LEU A 278 -11.33 -14.41 7.09
CA LEU A 278 -12.55 -15.21 7.24
C LEU A 278 -12.68 -15.83 8.65
N ASP A 279 -11.61 -15.79 9.44
CA ASP A 279 -11.63 -16.35 10.79
C ASP A 279 -12.45 -15.47 11.73
N SER A 280 -13.30 -16.10 12.54
CA SER A 280 -13.92 -15.43 13.67
C SER A 280 -12.87 -14.98 14.69
N HIS A 281 -13.22 -14.04 15.57
CA HIS A 281 -12.32 -13.61 16.64
C HIS A 281 -11.87 -14.80 17.51
N GLU A 282 -12.79 -15.70 17.85
CA GLU A 282 -12.51 -16.90 18.64
C GLU A 282 -11.56 -17.86 17.91
N ASP A 283 -11.78 -18.08 16.61
CA ASP A 283 -10.91 -18.92 15.79
C ASP A 283 -9.51 -18.34 15.66
N ALA A 284 -9.39 -17.03 15.45
CA ALA A 284 -8.12 -16.33 15.37
C ALA A 284 -7.33 -16.48 16.69
N THR A 285 -7.98 -16.26 17.83
CA THR A 285 -7.37 -16.42 19.16
C THR A 285 -6.91 -17.85 19.41
N ARG A 286 -7.75 -18.83 19.06
CA ARG A 286 -7.44 -20.26 19.22
C ARG A 286 -6.27 -20.68 18.31
N LYS A 287 -6.27 -20.29 17.04
CA LYS A 287 -5.19 -20.57 16.08
C LYS A 287 -3.87 -19.97 16.54
N LEU A 288 -3.88 -18.69 16.92
CA LEU A 288 -2.69 -17.99 17.42
C LEU A 288 -2.09 -18.71 18.61
N ARG A 289 -2.92 -18.96 19.63
CA ARG A 289 -2.49 -19.62 20.86
C ARG A 289 -1.93 -21.01 20.56
N SER A 290 -2.63 -21.81 19.73
CA SER A 290 -2.17 -23.14 19.35
C SER A 290 -0.83 -23.10 18.61
N ALA A 291 -0.64 -22.17 17.69
CA ALA A 291 0.60 -22.02 16.93
C ALA A 291 1.76 -21.61 17.84
N VAL A 292 1.55 -20.65 18.75
CA VAL A 292 2.57 -20.23 19.73
C VAL A 292 2.97 -21.39 20.63
N LEU A 293 2.00 -22.07 21.25
CA LEU A 293 2.28 -23.19 22.16
C LEU A 293 3.00 -24.35 21.45
N ALA A 294 2.69 -24.61 20.17
CA ALA A 294 3.36 -25.64 19.37
C ALA A 294 4.87 -25.37 19.13
N THR A 295 5.35 -24.13 19.33
CA THR A 295 6.78 -23.82 19.25
C THR A 295 7.56 -24.26 20.50
N PHE A 296 6.87 -24.65 21.58
CA PHE A 296 7.45 -25.12 22.82
C PHE A 296 7.37 -26.66 22.91
N ALA A 297 8.42 -27.28 23.44
CA ALA A 297 8.50 -28.74 23.53
C ALA A 297 7.45 -29.36 24.48
N ALA A 298 7.01 -28.60 25.48
CA ALA A 298 5.99 -29.00 26.44
C ALA A 298 5.24 -27.76 26.97
N PRO A 299 4.01 -27.94 27.49
CA PRO A 299 3.30 -26.87 28.19
C PRO A 299 4.13 -26.34 29.36
N SER A 300 4.26 -25.02 29.45
CA SER A 300 5.00 -24.35 30.52
C SER A 300 4.43 -22.96 30.78
N GLU A 301 4.71 -22.40 31.96
CA GLU A 301 4.32 -21.04 32.29
C GLU A 301 4.95 -20.00 31.34
N ASP A 302 6.17 -20.26 30.86
CA ASP A 302 6.85 -19.45 29.85
C ASP A 302 6.12 -19.48 28.50
N ALA A 303 5.69 -20.66 28.04
CA ALA A 303 4.91 -20.81 26.80
C ALA A 303 3.58 -20.04 26.88
N GLU A 304 2.91 -20.12 28.02
CA GLU A 304 1.68 -19.40 28.31
C GLU A 304 1.88 -17.88 28.39
N ALA A 305 2.95 -17.45 29.04
CA ALA A 305 3.35 -16.05 29.13
C ALA A 305 3.59 -15.45 27.73
N VAL A 306 4.29 -16.16 26.86
CA VAL A 306 4.52 -15.76 25.47
C VAL A 306 3.19 -15.70 24.71
N ALA A 307 2.35 -16.74 24.80
CA ALA A 307 1.06 -16.78 24.11
C ALA A 307 0.17 -15.57 24.46
N ARG A 308 0.08 -15.17 25.73
CA ARG A 308 -0.73 -14.01 26.15
C ARG A 308 -0.23 -12.70 25.52
N ARG A 309 1.08 -12.49 25.48
CA ARG A 309 1.70 -11.28 24.89
C ARG A 309 1.52 -11.23 23.38
N ILE A 310 1.68 -12.35 22.68
CA ILE A 310 1.45 -12.43 21.23
C ILE A 310 -0.03 -12.20 20.90
N SER A 311 -0.97 -12.69 21.70
CA SER A 311 -2.40 -12.43 21.51
C SER A 311 -2.75 -10.95 21.59
N VAL A 312 -2.17 -10.22 22.56
CA VAL A 312 -2.35 -8.76 22.67
C VAL A 312 -1.73 -8.06 21.47
N LEU A 313 -0.50 -8.43 21.10
CA LEU A 313 0.21 -7.82 19.99
C LEU A 313 -0.51 -8.03 18.65
N ALA A 314 -1.10 -9.20 18.41
CA ALA A 314 -1.87 -9.51 17.20
C ALA A 314 -3.31 -8.96 17.21
N GLY A 315 -3.74 -8.35 18.31
CA GLY A 315 -5.10 -7.82 18.49
C GLY A 315 -6.17 -8.90 18.62
N THR A 316 -5.82 -10.11 19.06
CA THR A 316 -6.77 -11.22 19.28
C THR A 316 -7.22 -11.32 20.75
N ALA A 317 -6.64 -10.54 21.65
CA ALA A 317 -7.09 -10.45 23.05
C ALA A 317 -6.85 -9.04 23.59
N SER A 318 -7.68 -8.60 24.54
CA SER A 318 -7.46 -7.35 25.26
C SER A 318 -6.40 -7.53 26.33
N ARG A 319 -5.57 -6.51 26.56
CA ARG A 319 -4.56 -6.56 27.62
C ARG A 319 -5.19 -6.73 29.01
N GLU A 320 -6.38 -6.17 29.22
CA GLU A 320 -7.12 -6.25 30.47
C GLU A 320 -7.53 -7.69 30.81
N ASP A 321 -7.76 -8.52 29.78
CA ASP A 321 -8.22 -9.90 29.96
C ASP A 321 -7.05 -10.87 30.22
N VAL A 322 -5.92 -10.67 29.52
CA VAL A 322 -4.82 -11.65 29.52
C VAL A 322 -3.54 -11.15 30.21
N LEU A 323 -3.41 -9.86 30.47
CA LEU A 323 -2.27 -9.25 31.16
C LEU A 323 -2.71 -8.17 32.19
N PRO A 324 -3.67 -8.46 33.09
CA PRO A 324 -4.20 -7.46 34.04
C PRO A 324 -3.13 -6.94 35.01
N ASP A 325 -2.12 -7.77 35.33
CA ASP A 325 -1.09 -7.45 36.32
C ASP A 325 0.12 -6.71 35.71
N VAL A 326 0.13 -6.47 34.39
CA VAL A 326 1.25 -5.80 33.71
C VAL A 326 0.97 -4.29 33.65
N PRO A 327 1.82 -3.45 34.29
CA PRO A 327 1.68 -1.99 34.23
C PRO A 327 1.72 -1.46 32.79
N ALA A 328 1.03 -0.35 32.54
CA ALA A 328 0.98 0.26 31.21
C ALA A 328 2.37 0.72 30.73
N GLU A 329 3.22 1.14 31.67
CA GLU A 329 4.56 1.67 31.43
C GLU A 329 5.54 0.59 30.94
N THR A 330 5.37 -0.66 31.36
CA THR A 330 6.23 -1.79 30.95
C THR A 330 5.63 -2.63 29.83
N MET A 331 4.37 -2.39 29.46
CA MET A 331 3.64 -3.18 28.47
C MET A 331 4.41 -3.32 27.15
N GLN A 332 4.99 -2.24 26.62
CA GLN A 332 5.75 -2.32 25.37
C GLN A 332 6.96 -3.26 25.47
N GLN A 333 7.68 -3.23 26.60
CA GLN A 333 8.83 -4.11 26.84
C GLN A 333 8.39 -5.57 26.94
N GLU A 334 7.25 -5.83 27.58
CA GLU A 334 6.65 -7.16 27.68
C GLU A 334 6.23 -7.71 26.31
N LEU A 335 5.59 -6.89 25.48
CA LEU A 335 5.21 -7.28 24.11
C LEU A 335 6.44 -7.57 23.24
N ARG A 336 7.48 -6.72 23.32
CA ARG A 336 8.76 -6.94 22.61
C ARG A 336 9.45 -8.22 23.08
N TRP A 337 9.48 -8.48 24.39
CA TRP A 337 10.03 -9.72 24.95
C TRP A 337 9.27 -10.94 24.43
N GLY A 338 7.93 -10.91 24.48
CA GLY A 338 7.07 -12.00 24.00
C GLY A 338 7.30 -12.30 22.53
N LEU A 339 7.36 -11.26 21.69
CA LEU A 339 7.66 -11.39 20.26
C LEU A 339 9.03 -12.02 20.02
N ARG A 340 10.09 -11.49 20.65
CA ARG A 340 11.44 -12.05 20.50
C ARG A 340 11.46 -13.53 20.87
N ARG A 341 10.88 -13.89 22.03
CA ARG A 341 10.83 -15.28 22.48
C ARG A 341 10.08 -16.19 21.51
N TYR A 342 8.93 -15.75 21.01
CA TYR A 342 8.18 -16.48 20.00
C TYR A 342 9.01 -16.72 18.74
N LEU A 343 9.62 -15.66 18.18
CA LEU A 343 10.44 -15.75 16.96
C LEU A 343 11.69 -16.62 17.15
N GLU A 344 12.37 -16.51 18.29
CA GLU A 344 13.52 -17.36 18.63
C GLU A 344 13.14 -18.85 18.65
N ARG A 345 12.02 -19.18 19.29
CA ARG A 345 11.50 -20.56 19.31
C ARG A 345 11.09 -21.02 17.92
N ARG A 346 10.40 -20.17 17.18
CA ARG A 346 9.93 -20.46 15.83
C ARG A 346 11.10 -20.75 14.88
N ALA A 347 12.21 -20.02 15.03
CA ALA A 347 13.43 -20.15 14.24
C ALA A 347 14.43 -21.20 14.75
N ALA A 348 14.18 -21.84 15.89
CA ALA A 348 15.14 -22.77 16.51
C ALA A 348 15.48 -24.00 15.64
N THR A 349 14.59 -24.42 14.75
CA THR A 349 14.79 -25.60 13.91
C THR A 349 15.39 -25.29 12.54
N GLN A 350 15.20 -24.08 12.04
CA GLN A 350 15.65 -23.63 10.72
C GLN A 350 15.39 -22.12 10.59
N PRO A 351 16.13 -21.42 9.71
CA PRO A 351 16.02 -19.97 9.57
C PRO A 351 14.57 -19.47 9.36
N LEU A 352 14.26 -18.32 9.94
CA LEU A 352 13.00 -17.61 9.72
C LEU A 352 13.29 -16.25 9.11
N THR A 353 12.73 -16.00 7.93
CA THR A 353 12.93 -14.75 7.21
C THR A 353 11.73 -13.83 7.42
N LEU A 354 11.97 -12.65 7.97
CA LEU A 354 10.99 -11.60 8.18
C LEU A 354 11.28 -10.45 7.21
N VAL A 355 10.36 -10.20 6.29
CA VAL A 355 10.45 -9.11 5.32
C VAL A 355 9.61 -7.93 5.81
N PHE A 356 10.24 -6.78 5.97
CA PHE A 356 9.58 -5.53 6.33
C PHE A 356 9.61 -4.57 5.13
N ASP A 357 8.43 -4.28 4.60
CA ASP A 357 8.30 -3.34 3.49
C ASP A 357 8.17 -1.91 3.99
N ASP A 358 8.70 -1.00 3.19
CA ASP A 358 8.49 0.44 3.29
C ASP A 358 8.81 1.00 4.70
N ILE A 359 9.86 0.51 5.35
CA ILE A 359 10.22 0.88 6.75
C ILE A 359 10.56 2.37 6.96
N HIS A 360 10.62 3.16 5.88
CA HIS A 360 10.70 4.63 5.96
C HIS A 360 9.41 5.25 6.52
N TRP A 361 8.29 4.52 6.49
CA TRP A 361 7.03 4.89 7.15
C TRP A 361 6.91 4.36 8.59
N ALA A 362 7.85 3.53 9.03
CA ALA A 362 7.78 2.95 10.37
C ALA A 362 7.98 4.00 11.45
N GLU A 363 7.18 3.90 12.52
CA GLU A 363 7.43 4.65 13.74
C GLU A 363 8.70 4.17 14.45
N ALA A 364 9.31 5.05 15.26
CA ALA A 364 10.54 4.76 15.99
C ALA A 364 10.47 3.46 16.81
N ALA A 365 9.33 3.17 17.45
CA ALA A 365 9.16 1.99 18.26
C ALA A 365 9.26 0.66 17.48
N LEU A 366 8.87 0.63 16.20
CA LEU A 366 9.05 -0.53 15.33
C LEU A 366 10.50 -0.65 14.86
N LEU A 367 11.13 0.47 14.50
CA LEU A 367 12.54 0.50 14.13
C LEU A 367 13.43 -0.02 15.27
N ASP A 368 13.19 0.46 16.50
CA ASP A 368 13.88 -0.03 17.70
C ASP A 368 13.67 -1.53 17.89
N LEU A 369 12.44 -2.03 17.70
CA LEU A 369 12.15 -3.46 17.80
C LEU A 369 12.94 -4.29 16.78
N ILE A 370 13.06 -3.83 15.53
CA ILE A 370 13.81 -4.55 14.49
C ILE A 370 15.31 -4.60 14.85
N GLU A 371 15.88 -3.49 15.32
CA GLU A 371 17.28 -3.44 15.77
C GLU A 371 17.50 -4.30 17.03
N ASP A 372 16.57 -4.27 17.99
CA ASP A 372 16.59 -5.13 19.18
C ASP A 372 16.57 -6.62 18.80
N LEU A 373 15.74 -6.99 17.81
CA LEU A 373 15.71 -8.36 17.30
C LEU A 373 17.02 -8.72 16.60
N ALA A 374 17.61 -7.81 15.83
CA ALA A 374 18.89 -8.04 15.16
C ALA A 374 20.05 -8.23 16.14
N GLU A 375 20.10 -7.42 17.19
CA GLU A 375 21.22 -7.43 18.16
C GLU A 375 21.11 -8.58 19.16
N TRP A 376 19.91 -8.78 19.73
CA TRP A 376 19.74 -9.59 20.93
C TRP A 376 19.21 -11.00 20.68
N SER A 377 18.68 -11.29 19.48
CA SER A 377 18.12 -12.62 19.20
C SER A 377 19.21 -13.67 19.02
N ARG A 378 19.06 -14.80 19.71
CA ARG A 378 19.97 -15.95 19.64
C ARG A 378 19.42 -17.08 18.79
N ALA A 379 18.83 -16.73 17.65
CA ALA A 379 18.20 -17.64 16.72
C ALA A 379 18.46 -17.18 15.27
N PRO A 380 18.39 -18.08 14.28
CA PRO A 380 18.66 -17.76 12.88
C PRO A 380 17.51 -16.95 12.26
N LEU A 381 17.41 -15.67 12.61
CA LEU A 381 16.44 -14.73 12.05
C LEU A 381 17.07 -13.94 10.91
N PHE A 382 16.44 -13.92 9.74
CA PHE A 382 16.81 -13.01 8.65
C PHE A 382 15.83 -11.85 8.61
N LEU A 383 16.26 -10.67 9.05
CA LEU A 383 15.45 -9.45 9.03
C LEU A 383 15.78 -8.69 7.75
N LEU A 384 14.88 -8.72 6.77
CA LEU A 384 15.05 -8.08 5.48
C LEU A 384 14.16 -6.84 5.38
N CYS A 385 14.75 -5.66 5.40
CA CYS A 385 14.03 -4.39 5.36
C CYS A 385 14.15 -3.72 3.98
N MET A 386 13.05 -3.18 3.48
CA MET A 386 13.04 -2.33 2.28
C MET A 386 12.77 -0.88 2.66
N ALA A 387 13.63 0.03 2.21
CA ALA A 387 13.55 1.44 2.56
C ALA A 387 13.79 2.36 1.35
N ARG A 388 13.29 3.59 1.47
CA ARG A 388 13.74 4.71 0.63
C ARG A 388 14.97 5.37 1.29
N PRO A 389 15.82 6.08 0.53
CA PRO A 389 16.98 6.78 1.07
C PRO A 389 16.65 7.70 2.26
N ASP A 390 15.44 8.27 2.26
CA ASP A 390 14.90 9.20 3.27
C ASP A 390 14.96 8.65 4.71
N LEU A 391 14.93 7.31 4.90
CA LEU A 391 15.10 6.70 6.22
C LEU A 391 16.44 7.10 6.87
N ARG A 392 17.49 7.37 6.08
CA ARG A 392 18.80 7.79 6.61
C ARG A 392 18.75 9.18 7.23
N GLU A 393 17.86 10.04 6.75
CA GLU A 393 17.66 11.38 7.32
C GLU A 393 16.86 11.27 8.63
N LEU A 394 15.88 10.37 8.68
CA LEU A 394 15.05 10.14 9.87
C LEU A 394 15.79 9.37 10.98
N ARG A 395 16.66 8.42 10.63
CA ARG A 395 17.41 7.58 11.56
C ARG A 395 18.81 7.30 11.04
N ALA A 396 19.70 8.27 11.19
CA ALA A 396 21.09 8.19 10.70
C ALA A 396 21.89 6.99 11.24
N GLY A 397 21.56 6.52 12.45
CA GLY A 397 22.18 5.34 13.07
C GLY A 397 21.58 3.99 12.65
N TRP A 398 20.63 3.95 11.71
CA TRP A 398 19.91 2.72 11.36
C TRP A 398 20.84 1.58 10.97
N GLY A 399 20.75 0.48 11.73
CA GLY A 399 21.58 -0.70 11.55
C GLY A 399 23.08 -0.47 11.80
N GLY A 400 23.48 0.72 12.23
CA GLY A 400 24.83 1.10 12.58
C GLY A 400 25.19 0.61 13.98
N GLY A 401 26.36 -0.01 14.13
CA GLY A 401 26.81 -0.59 15.40
C GLY A 401 26.33 -2.03 15.65
N LEU A 402 25.42 -2.55 14.82
CA LEU A 402 25.03 -3.97 14.84
C LEU A 402 26.11 -4.83 14.18
N MET A 403 26.46 -5.95 14.82
CA MET A 403 27.51 -6.84 14.33
C MET A 403 27.14 -7.55 13.02
N ASN A 404 25.87 -7.94 12.88
CA ASN A 404 25.35 -8.71 11.74
C ASN A 404 24.37 -7.88 10.91
N SER A 405 24.80 -6.69 10.48
CA SER A 405 24.01 -5.78 9.65
C SER A 405 24.67 -5.55 8.28
N SER A 406 23.87 -5.47 7.23
CA SER A 406 24.33 -5.19 5.87
C SER A 406 23.37 -4.28 5.13
N THR A 407 23.92 -3.46 4.23
CA THR A 407 23.16 -2.51 3.43
C THR A 407 23.37 -2.78 1.95
N ILE A 408 22.28 -2.91 1.22
CA ILE A 408 22.27 -3.05 -0.24
C ILE A 408 21.64 -1.78 -0.81
N ARG A 409 22.29 -1.14 -1.78
CA ARG A 409 21.75 0.02 -2.48
C ARG A 409 21.44 -0.38 -3.91
N LEU A 410 20.19 -0.26 -4.32
CA LEU A 410 19.78 -0.44 -5.70
C LEU A 410 19.85 0.90 -6.43
N GLU A 411 20.73 0.96 -7.42
CA GLU A 411 20.82 2.09 -8.36
C GLU A 411 19.90 1.87 -9.56
N PRO A 412 19.48 2.92 -10.29
CA PRO A 412 18.75 2.75 -11.54
C PRO A 412 19.50 1.83 -12.52
N LEU A 413 18.77 1.09 -13.36
CA LEU A 413 19.36 0.25 -14.39
C LEU A 413 20.19 1.08 -15.37
N THR A 414 21.28 0.49 -15.84
CA THR A 414 22.04 1.03 -16.96
C THR A 414 21.21 1.06 -18.24
N ALA A 415 21.69 1.78 -19.26
CA ALA A 415 21.02 1.81 -20.57
C ALA A 415 20.91 0.40 -21.19
N ASP A 416 21.96 -0.42 -21.06
CA ASP A 416 22.00 -1.79 -21.59
C ASP A 416 21.04 -2.71 -20.84
N GLU A 417 20.97 -2.60 -19.51
CA GLU A 417 20.01 -3.34 -18.68
C GLU A 417 18.57 -2.91 -18.97
N SER A 418 18.33 -1.61 -19.16
CA SER A 418 17.02 -1.08 -19.55
C SER A 418 16.62 -1.60 -20.94
N ALA A 419 17.55 -1.66 -21.89
CA ALA A 419 17.32 -2.23 -23.21
C ALA A 419 16.98 -3.72 -23.15
N ARG A 420 17.67 -4.49 -22.29
CA ARG A 420 17.38 -5.90 -22.02
C ARG A 420 16.00 -6.08 -21.39
N LEU A 421 15.66 -5.27 -20.38
CA LEU A 421 14.35 -5.31 -19.73
C LEU A 421 13.21 -5.08 -20.74
N ILE A 422 13.37 -4.10 -21.64
CA ILE A 422 12.41 -3.83 -22.71
C ILE A 422 12.22 -5.04 -23.63
N ALA A 423 13.33 -5.68 -24.04
CA ALA A 423 13.30 -6.83 -24.93
C ALA A 423 12.55 -8.02 -24.30
N GLU A 424 12.86 -8.32 -23.03
CA GLU A 424 12.23 -9.41 -22.28
C GLU A 424 10.74 -9.15 -22.02
N LEU A 425 10.37 -7.93 -21.61
CA LEU A 425 8.97 -7.56 -21.33
C LEU A 425 8.07 -7.69 -22.55
N LEU A 426 8.58 -7.35 -23.74
CA LEU A 426 7.77 -7.43 -24.95
C LEU A 426 7.77 -8.83 -25.55
N ALA A 427 8.61 -9.75 -25.09
CA ALA A 427 8.77 -11.11 -25.63
C ALA A 427 8.99 -11.16 -27.17
N ILE A 428 9.33 -10.03 -27.81
CA ILE A 428 9.48 -9.84 -29.27
C ILE A 428 10.55 -8.77 -29.52
N ASP A 429 11.50 -9.05 -30.41
CA ASP A 429 12.77 -8.33 -30.59
C ASP A 429 12.72 -6.87 -31.10
N ALA A 430 11.58 -6.29 -31.50
CA ALA A 430 11.64 -5.05 -32.29
C ALA A 430 10.62 -3.97 -31.90
N LEU A 431 10.89 -3.29 -30.78
CA LEU A 431 10.62 -1.86 -30.69
C LEU A 431 11.55 -1.13 -31.69
N PRO A 432 11.06 -0.20 -32.53
CA PRO A 432 11.93 0.65 -33.34
C PRO A 432 12.99 1.33 -32.46
N ASP A 433 14.23 1.41 -32.93
CA ASP A 433 15.36 1.88 -32.12
C ASP A 433 15.12 3.30 -31.57
N ASP A 434 14.50 4.18 -32.35
CA ASP A 434 14.15 5.53 -31.90
C ASP A 434 13.19 5.50 -30.69
N LEU A 435 12.17 4.64 -30.71
CA LEU A 435 11.21 4.51 -29.62
C LEU A 435 11.86 3.82 -28.41
N ARG A 436 12.71 2.82 -28.64
CA ARG A 436 13.51 2.17 -27.59
C ARG A 436 14.38 3.21 -26.87
N GLN A 437 15.11 4.04 -27.62
CA GLN A 437 15.96 5.09 -27.07
C GLN A 437 15.15 6.16 -26.32
N GLN A 438 13.96 6.51 -26.81
CA GLN A 438 13.07 7.41 -26.08
C GLN A 438 12.60 6.82 -24.75
N VAL A 439 12.24 5.53 -24.72
CA VAL A 439 11.84 4.85 -23.47
C VAL A 439 13.00 4.79 -22.48
N ILE A 440 14.19 4.37 -22.92
CA ILE A 440 15.41 4.32 -22.08
C ILE A 440 15.76 5.71 -21.52
N THR A 441 15.75 6.73 -22.39
CA THR A 441 16.09 8.10 -21.99
C THR A 441 15.08 8.67 -21.00
N ARG A 442 13.79 8.40 -21.18
CA ARG A 442 12.73 8.92 -20.32
C ARG A 442 12.53 8.11 -19.04
N SER A 443 12.90 6.84 -19.02
CA SER A 443 12.79 6.00 -17.83
C SER A 443 13.91 6.26 -16.82
N GLU A 444 15.03 6.86 -17.26
CA GLU A 444 16.23 7.11 -16.43
C GLU A 444 16.67 5.85 -15.66
N GLY A 445 16.53 4.67 -16.30
CA GLY A 445 16.88 3.39 -15.70
C GLY A 445 15.89 2.87 -14.66
N ASN A 446 14.74 3.51 -14.44
CA ASN A 446 13.72 3.02 -13.52
C ASN A 446 12.87 1.93 -14.21
N PRO A 447 12.92 0.65 -13.77
CA PRO A 447 12.14 -0.44 -14.36
C PRO A 447 10.64 -0.16 -14.42
N LEU A 448 10.09 0.42 -13.35
CA LEU A 448 8.67 0.78 -13.31
C LEU A 448 8.33 1.77 -14.42
N TYR A 449 9.20 2.76 -14.67
CA TYR A 449 8.94 3.73 -15.73
C TYR A 449 8.99 3.07 -17.11
N VAL A 450 9.91 2.13 -17.32
CA VAL A 450 9.96 1.32 -18.54
C VAL A 450 8.63 0.60 -18.75
N GLU A 451 8.15 -0.14 -17.75
CA GLU A 451 6.88 -0.88 -17.84
C GLU A 451 5.68 0.04 -18.11
N GLU A 452 5.61 1.19 -17.42
CA GLU A 452 4.54 2.18 -17.61
C GLU A 452 4.54 2.77 -19.02
N PHE A 453 5.71 3.11 -19.56
CA PHE A 453 5.83 3.58 -20.94
C PHE A 453 5.46 2.50 -21.96
N LEU A 454 5.84 1.25 -21.73
CA LEU A 454 5.45 0.15 -22.61
C LEU A 454 3.94 -0.07 -22.57
N ARG A 455 3.33 -0.05 -21.38
CA ARG A 455 1.89 -0.22 -21.22
C ARG A 455 1.10 0.88 -21.93
N MET A 456 1.49 2.15 -21.77
CA MET A 456 0.76 3.23 -22.44
C MET A 456 0.96 3.21 -23.97
N LEU A 457 2.09 2.70 -24.48
CA LEU A 457 2.24 2.46 -25.92
C LEU A 457 1.27 1.38 -26.43
N LEU A 458 1.04 0.34 -25.64
CA LEU A 458 0.07 -0.73 -25.95
C LEU A 458 -1.37 -0.22 -25.87
N ASP A 459 -1.73 0.46 -24.77
CA ASP A 459 -3.09 0.97 -24.53
C ASP A 459 -3.48 2.07 -25.53
N GLY A 460 -2.53 2.91 -25.93
CA GLY A 460 -2.73 3.96 -26.94
C GLY A 460 -2.83 3.44 -28.38
N GLY A 461 -2.73 2.12 -28.60
CA GLY A 461 -2.73 1.52 -29.93
C GLY A 461 -1.49 1.85 -30.77
N HIS A 462 -0.46 2.47 -30.18
CA HIS A 462 0.81 2.79 -30.83
C HIS A 462 1.67 1.54 -31.02
N LEU A 463 1.44 0.48 -30.24
CA LEU A 463 1.98 -0.85 -30.45
C LEU A 463 0.81 -1.82 -30.67
N ALA A 464 0.74 -2.42 -31.85
CA ALA A 464 -0.26 -3.44 -32.17
C ALA A 464 0.40 -4.82 -32.18
N LYS A 465 -0.23 -5.80 -31.52
CA LYS A 465 0.20 -7.21 -31.61
C LYS A 465 -0.35 -7.84 -32.89
N ARG A 466 0.53 -8.17 -33.85
CA ARG A 466 0.23 -8.89 -35.09
C ARG A 466 1.05 -10.18 -35.12
N ASP A 467 0.41 -11.34 -35.28
CA ASP A 467 1.08 -12.66 -35.33
C ASP A 467 2.01 -12.94 -34.13
N GLY A 468 1.58 -12.53 -32.94
CA GLY A 468 2.40 -12.66 -31.74
C GLY A 468 3.60 -11.72 -31.70
N ARG A 469 3.69 -10.71 -32.58
CA ARG A 469 4.75 -9.69 -32.66
C ARG A 469 4.19 -8.27 -32.43
N PHE A 470 4.89 -7.42 -31.70
CA PHE A 470 4.51 -6.00 -31.58
C PHE A 470 5.05 -5.22 -32.77
N VAL A 471 4.17 -4.49 -33.45
CA VAL A 471 4.51 -3.61 -34.58
C VAL A 471 4.07 -2.20 -34.23
N ALA A 472 4.98 -1.24 -34.38
CA ALA A 472 4.66 0.17 -34.16
C ALA A 472 3.65 0.67 -35.20
N ALA A 473 2.56 1.28 -34.71
CA ALA A 473 1.55 1.94 -35.52
C ALA A 473 1.75 3.46 -35.40
N VAL A 474 2.50 4.03 -36.35
CA VAL A 474 2.57 5.47 -36.70
C VAL A 474 3.43 6.39 -35.81
N SER A 475 3.88 7.50 -36.42
CA SER A 475 4.77 8.58 -35.95
C SER A 475 4.38 9.19 -34.60
N LEU A 476 5.38 9.44 -33.75
CA LEU A 476 5.32 9.68 -32.31
C LEU A 476 5.41 11.17 -31.92
N GLU A 477 4.67 12.07 -32.57
CA GLU A 477 4.85 13.52 -32.35
C GLU A 477 4.15 14.10 -31.11
N THR A 478 3.20 13.40 -30.49
CA THR A 478 2.55 13.88 -29.25
C THR A 478 2.30 12.76 -28.26
N PHE A 479 2.95 12.85 -27.11
CA PHE A 479 2.89 11.85 -26.04
C PHE A 479 2.38 12.50 -24.76
N VAL A 480 1.28 12.01 -24.19
CA VAL A 480 0.74 12.46 -22.90
C VAL A 480 1.26 11.52 -21.80
N VAL A 481 1.84 12.06 -20.73
CA VAL A 481 2.43 11.27 -19.63
C VAL A 481 1.33 10.47 -18.90
N PRO A 482 1.49 9.14 -18.69
CA PRO A 482 0.56 8.30 -17.93
C PRO A 482 0.22 8.83 -16.54
N ALA A 483 -1.03 8.68 -16.12
CA ALA A 483 -1.50 9.10 -14.80
C ALA A 483 -0.76 8.39 -13.64
N THR A 484 -0.33 7.15 -13.84
CA THR A 484 0.51 6.38 -12.90
C THR A 484 1.88 7.00 -12.67
N LEU A 485 2.53 7.48 -13.73
CA LEU A 485 3.80 8.22 -13.63
C LEU A 485 3.60 9.60 -12.99
N GLN A 486 2.49 10.27 -13.30
CA GLN A 486 2.15 11.54 -12.64
C GLN A 486 1.95 11.35 -11.13
N GLY A 487 1.29 10.27 -10.70
CA GLY A 487 1.14 9.93 -9.28
C GLY A 487 2.48 9.72 -8.57
N LEU A 488 3.40 8.96 -9.19
CA LEU A 488 4.71 8.67 -8.62
C LEU A 488 5.64 9.90 -8.57
N ILE A 489 5.65 10.70 -9.64
CA ILE A 489 6.39 11.96 -9.67
C ILE A 489 5.80 12.94 -8.65
N GLY A 490 4.47 13.02 -8.55
CA GLY A 490 3.77 13.83 -7.55
C GLY A 490 4.14 13.44 -6.12
N ALA A 491 4.12 12.15 -5.80
CA ALA A 491 4.51 11.64 -4.48
C ALA A 491 5.96 12.02 -4.12
N ARG A 492 6.89 11.97 -5.08
CA ARG A 492 8.29 12.37 -4.87
C ARG A 492 8.47 13.88 -4.72
N LEU A 493 7.72 14.67 -5.47
CA LEU A 493 7.76 16.12 -5.35
C LEU A 493 7.19 16.58 -4.01
N ASP A 494 6.15 15.91 -3.50
CA ASP A 494 5.50 16.26 -2.22
C ASP A 494 6.38 15.96 -0.99
N THR A 495 7.30 14.98 -1.07
CA THR A 495 8.27 14.71 0.02
C THR A 495 9.49 15.63 -0.02
N THR A 496 9.61 16.47 -1.05
CA THR A 496 10.75 17.37 -1.24
C THR A 496 10.54 18.69 -0.48
N PRO A 497 11.58 19.33 0.10
CA PRO A 497 11.42 20.62 0.78
C PRO A 497 10.73 21.67 -0.10
N PRO A 498 9.84 22.54 0.45
CA PRO A 498 9.02 23.45 -0.34
C PRO A 498 9.80 24.35 -1.30
N ALA A 499 10.97 24.83 -0.88
CA ALA A 499 11.85 25.66 -1.72
C ALA A 499 12.35 24.90 -2.97
N VAL A 500 12.72 23.63 -2.81
CA VAL A 500 13.18 22.78 -3.91
C VAL A 500 12.01 22.40 -4.82
N LYS A 501 10.83 22.11 -4.25
CA LYS A 501 9.61 21.84 -5.03
C LYS A 501 9.22 23.04 -5.91
N HIS A 502 9.23 24.25 -5.35
CA HIS A 502 8.94 25.47 -6.12
C HIS A 502 9.98 25.71 -7.23
N ALA A 503 11.27 25.50 -6.94
CA ALA A 503 12.32 25.60 -7.94
C ALA A 503 12.09 24.62 -9.10
N LEU A 504 11.73 23.36 -8.81
CA LEU A 504 11.40 22.35 -9.82
C LEU A 504 10.15 22.71 -10.63
N GLN A 505 9.11 23.26 -10.00
CA GLN A 505 7.89 23.71 -10.71
C GLN A 505 8.18 24.85 -11.69
N ARG A 506 9.01 25.82 -11.31
CA ARG A 506 9.45 26.90 -12.19
C ARG A 506 10.33 26.38 -13.32
N ALA A 507 11.28 25.51 -12.99
CA ALA A 507 12.14 24.84 -13.97
C ALA A 507 11.34 24.05 -15.03
N ALA A 508 10.26 23.39 -14.61
CA ALA A 508 9.41 22.60 -15.49
C ALA A 508 8.70 23.44 -16.58
N VAL A 509 8.50 24.75 -16.35
CA VAL A 509 7.96 25.68 -17.36
C VAL A 509 9.01 26.00 -18.43
N VAL A 510 10.30 26.06 -18.05
CA VAL A 510 11.41 26.41 -18.95
C VAL A 510 11.81 25.21 -19.82
N GLY A 511 11.80 24.00 -19.27
CA GLY A 511 12.07 22.75 -19.99
C GLY A 511 13.29 22.00 -19.46
N LYS A 512 13.87 21.11 -20.28
CA LYS A 512 14.95 20.20 -19.86
C LYS A 512 16.32 20.86 -19.64
N VAL A 513 16.54 22.02 -20.22
CA VAL A 513 17.81 22.76 -20.13
C VAL A 513 17.46 24.19 -19.75
N PHE A 514 17.96 24.64 -18.59
CA PHE A 514 17.76 25.98 -18.07
C PHE A 514 19.00 26.42 -17.30
N TRP A 515 19.13 27.73 -17.09
CA TRP A 515 20.20 28.36 -16.33
C TRP A 515 19.69 28.84 -14.96
N PRO A 516 20.57 29.00 -13.95
CA PRO A 516 20.16 29.35 -12.59
C PRO A 516 19.31 30.63 -12.49
N GLU A 517 19.53 31.60 -13.38
CA GLU A 517 18.78 32.86 -13.40
C GLU A 517 17.34 32.73 -13.91
N ALA A 518 16.94 31.56 -14.42
CA ALA A 518 15.60 31.29 -14.93
C ALA A 518 14.59 30.80 -13.88
N ILE A 519 15.01 30.53 -12.63
CA ILE A 519 14.22 29.86 -11.57
C ILE A 519 14.00 30.76 -10.35
#